data_AF-A0A0U1MBN2-F1
#
_entry.id   AF-A0A0U1MBN2-F1
#
_cell.length_a   1.000
_cell.length_b   1.000
_cell.length_c   1.000
_cell.angle_alpha   90.00
_cell.angle_beta   90.00
_cell.angle_gamma   90.00
#
_symmetry.space_group_name_H-M   'P 1'
#
loop_
_entity.id
_entity.type
_entity.pdbx_description
1 polymer ?
#
loop_
_entity_poly.entity_id
_entity_poly.type
_entity_poly.pdbx_seq_one_letter_code
_entity_poly.pdbx_strand_id
1 'polypeptide(L)'
;MTLLLDRRDCSQVIKGIIHPAAINSGSEKEIMIFLLDQRKDQIQEDVIMAAAANWYSGKETMTFLLDRRGYQIQITEDVVKAAAANKHSGKDIMILLLGRGDQIRITEDAVTTIIQRLNSTVVRLLLDRREYQIPTTEDIVKAAAGNEHSGEDIMTLLLDRQGD
;
A
#
# COMPACT_ATOMS: atom_id res chain seq x y z
N MET A 1 -10.29 -27.41 -25.25
CA MET A 1 -10.95 -26.08 -25.35
C MET A 1 -10.15 -25.13 -24.48
N THR A 2 -9.14 -24.52 -25.07
CA THR A 2 -8.14 -23.68 -24.40
C THR A 2 -8.77 -22.32 -24.15
N LEU A 3 -9.19 -22.05 -22.90
CA LEU A 3 -9.70 -20.75 -22.49
C LEU A 3 -8.52 -19.77 -22.40
N LEU A 4 -8.22 -19.14 -23.54
CA LEU A 4 -7.46 -17.89 -23.62
C LEU A 4 -8.31 -16.81 -22.96
N LEU A 5 -8.20 -16.67 -21.63
CA LEU A 5 -8.63 -15.47 -20.93
C LEU A 5 -7.71 -14.33 -21.37
N ASP A 6 -8.26 -13.47 -22.23
CA ASP A 6 -7.66 -12.26 -22.74
C ASP A 6 -7.09 -11.39 -21.59
N ARG A 7 -6.01 -10.65 -21.82
CA ARG A 7 -5.26 -9.93 -20.77
C ARG A 7 -6.13 -8.92 -20.00
N ARG A 8 -7.23 -8.44 -20.60
CA ARG A 8 -8.21 -7.53 -19.99
C ARG A 8 -9.22 -8.22 -19.08
N ASP A 9 -9.49 -9.51 -19.29
CA ASP A 9 -10.52 -10.24 -18.55
C ASP A 9 -10.00 -10.69 -17.16
N CYS A 10 -8.71 -11.00 -17.04
CA CYS A 10 -8.15 -11.47 -15.77
C CYS A 10 -8.03 -10.39 -14.67
N SER A 11 -7.77 -9.13 -15.02
CA SER A 11 -7.84 -8.03 -14.03
C SER A 11 -9.28 -7.89 -13.52
N GLN A 12 -10.29 -8.05 -14.38
CA GLN A 12 -11.69 -8.06 -13.96
C GLN A 12 -12.05 -9.28 -13.09
N VAL A 13 -11.51 -10.46 -13.40
CA VAL A 13 -11.68 -11.67 -12.57
C VAL A 13 -11.03 -11.48 -11.19
N ILE A 14 -9.79 -10.96 -11.12
CA ILE A 14 -9.12 -10.67 -9.85
C ILE A 14 -9.89 -9.59 -9.08
N LYS A 15 -10.38 -8.54 -9.74
CA LYS A 15 -11.25 -7.52 -9.13
C LYS A 15 -12.55 -8.12 -8.57
N GLY A 16 -13.17 -9.05 -9.30
CA GLY A 16 -14.36 -9.76 -8.85
C GLY A 16 -14.10 -10.63 -7.61
N ILE A 17 -12.89 -11.18 -7.47
CA ILE A 17 -12.46 -12.00 -6.32
C ILE A 17 -11.98 -11.15 -5.14
N ILE A 18 -11.40 -9.97 -5.38
CA ILE A 18 -11.01 -9.01 -4.33
C ILE A 18 -12.21 -8.19 -3.83
N HIS A 19 -13.39 -8.39 -4.44
CA HIS A 19 -14.63 -7.77 -3.99
C HIS A 19 -14.87 -8.04 -2.48
N PRO A 20 -15.40 -7.08 -1.70
CA PRO A 20 -15.59 -7.17 -0.25
C PRO A 20 -16.29 -8.43 0.28
N ALA A 21 -17.01 -9.19 -0.56
CA ALA A 21 -17.68 -10.43 -0.21
C ALA A 21 -16.88 -11.72 -0.54
N ALA A 22 -15.80 -11.63 -1.31
CA ALA A 22 -15.23 -12.76 -2.06
C ALA A 22 -13.92 -13.33 -1.47
N ILE A 23 -13.51 -12.89 -0.28
CA ILE A 23 -12.41 -13.52 0.47
C ILE A 23 -12.94 -13.90 1.84
N ASN A 24 -13.86 -14.87 1.88
CA ASN A 24 -14.35 -15.43 3.13
C ASN A 24 -14.20 -16.96 3.20
N SER A 25 -13.86 -17.63 2.09
CA SER A 25 -13.55 -19.06 2.06
C SER A 25 -12.08 -19.34 1.69
N GLY A 26 -11.50 -20.43 2.22
CA GLY A 26 -10.14 -20.87 1.88
C GLY A 26 -9.94 -21.17 0.39
N SER A 27 -11.00 -21.65 -0.27
CA SER A 27 -11.06 -21.96 -1.69
C SER A 27 -10.90 -20.74 -2.61
N GLU A 28 -11.42 -19.56 -2.22
CA GLU A 28 -11.27 -18.33 -3.02
C GLU A 28 -9.83 -17.79 -2.94
N LYS A 29 -9.18 -17.94 -1.78
CA LYS A 29 -7.75 -17.65 -1.61
C LYS A 29 -6.89 -18.56 -2.49
N GLU A 30 -7.24 -19.84 -2.62
CA GLU A 30 -6.55 -20.80 -3.50
C GLU A 30 -6.73 -20.47 -4.98
N ILE A 31 -7.90 -20.00 -5.40
CA ILE A 31 -8.13 -19.51 -6.78
C ILE A 31 -7.29 -18.26 -7.04
N MET A 32 -7.24 -17.32 -6.09
CA MET A 32 -6.38 -16.14 -6.18
C MET A 32 -4.89 -16.54 -6.25
N ILE A 33 -4.43 -17.47 -5.41
CA ILE A 33 -3.08 -18.05 -5.46
C ILE A 33 -2.79 -18.60 -6.87
N PHE A 34 -3.67 -19.45 -7.38
CA PHE A 34 -3.49 -20.09 -8.69
C PHE A 34 -3.39 -19.05 -9.80
N LEU A 35 -4.28 -18.05 -9.82
CA LEU A 35 -4.26 -17.00 -10.85
C LEU A 35 -3.01 -16.11 -10.77
N LEU A 36 -2.54 -15.80 -9.56
CA LEU A 36 -1.32 -15.02 -9.35
C LEU A 36 -0.04 -15.81 -9.62
N ASP A 37 -0.03 -17.12 -9.41
CA ASP A 37 1.13 -17.99 -9.62
C ASP A 37 1.28 -18.42 -11.10
N GLN A 38 0.16 -18.64 -11.79
CA GLN A 38 0.12 -19.02 -13.20
C GLN A 38 0.62 -17.91 -14.15
N ARG A 39 0.73 -16.66 -13.71
CA ARG A 39 1.27 -15.56 -14.54
C ARG A 39 2.53 -14.95 -13.91
N LYS A 40 3.58 -14.82 -14.73
CA LYS A 40 4.81 -14.07 -14.40
C LYS A 40 4.66 -12.55 -14.53
N ASP A 41 3.47 -12.07 -14.92
CA ASP A 41 3.20 -10.66 -15.13
C ASP A 41 3.12 -9.91 -13.79
N GLN A 42 3.55 -8.63 -13.78
CA GLN A 42 3.51 -7.76 -12.61
C GLN A 42 2.09 -7.63 -12.04
N ILE A 43 1.98 -7.55 -10.72
CA ILE A 43 0.73 -7.17 -10.05
C ILE A 43 0.37 -5.74 -10.47
N GLN A 44 -0.83 -5.57 -11.04
CA GLN A 44 -1.31 -4.25 -11.43
C GLN A 44 -1.73 -3.44 -10.19
N GLU A 45 -1.56 -2.13 -10.29
CA GLU A 45 -1.90 -1.17 -9.23
C GLU A 45 -3.36 -1.26 -8.77
N ASP A 46 -4.28 -1.53 -9.70
CA ASP A 46 -5.70 -1.66 -9.42
C ASP A 46 -6.04 -2.82 -8.47
N VAL A 47 -5.31 -3.93 -8.55
CA VAL A 47 -5.39 -5.09 -7.65
C VAL A 47 -4.95 -4.69 -6.24
N ILE A 48 -3.85 -3.92 -6.15
CA ILE A 48 -3.29 -3.45 -4.87
C ILE A 48 -4.25 -2.45 -4.22
N MET A 49 -4.80 -1.51 -5.00
CA MET A 49 -5.80 -0.56 -4.53
C MET A 49 -7.07 -1.26 -4.04
N ALA A 50 -7.58 -2.24 -4.78
CA ALA A 50 -8.77 -2.99 -4.38
C ALA A 50 -8.54 -3.74 -3.06
N ALA A 51 -7.36 -4.34 -2.88
CA ALA A 51 -7.00 -4.99 -1.63
C ALA A 51 -6.87 -3.99 -0.47
N ALA A 52 -6.25 -2.82 -0.69
CA ALA A 52 -6.12 -1.77 0.30
C ALA A 52 -7.48 -1.15 0.72
N ALA A 53 -8.40 -0.99 -0.23
CA ALA A 53 -9.74 -0.46 -0.01
C ALA A 53 -10.73 -1.49 0.56
N ASN A 54 -10.39 -2.78 0.60
CA ASN A 54 -11.30 -3.82 1.04
C ASN A 54 -11.56 -3.71 2.56
N TRP A 55 -12.80 -3.36 2.90
CA TRP A 55 -13.24 -3.19 4.29
C TRP A 55 -13.17 -4.50 5.08
N TYR A 56 -13.62 -5.62 4.51
CA TYR A 56 -13.84 -6.87 5.25
C TYR A 56 -12.55 -7.65 5.50
N SER A 57 -11.63 -7.67 4.52
CA SER A 57 -10.44 -8.51 4.58
C SER A 57 -9.20 -7.86 3.93
N GLY A 58 -9.18 -6.52 3.86
CA GLY A 58 -8.10 -5.79 3.19
C GLY A 58 -6.72 -6.05 3.78
N LYS A 59 -6.61 -6.21 5.11
CA LYS A 59 -5.34 -6.54 5.77
C LYS A 59 -4.83 -7.92 5.37
N GLU A 60 -5.69 -8.93 5.42
CA GLU A 60 -5.38 -10.32 5.07
C GLU A 60 -5.01 -10.43 3.59
N THR A 61 -5.75 -9.73 2.74
CA THR A 61 -5.52 -9.70 1.29
C THR A 61 -4.20 -9.02 0.95
N MET A 62 -3.92 -7.86 1.56
CA MET A 62 -2.64 -7.16 1.39
C MET A 62 -1.47 -8.00 1.94
N THR A 63 -1.64 -8.64 3.10
CA THR A 63 -0.61 -9.54 3.67
C THR A 63 -0.28 -10.65 2.69
N PHE A 64 -1.31 -11.29 2.15
CA PHE A 64 -1.18 -12.36 1.18
C PHE A 64 -0.47 -11.92 -0.12
N LEU A 65 -0.85 -10.77 -0.68
CA LEU A 65 -0.18 -10.20 -1.86
C LEU A 65 1.31 -9.93 -1.61
N LEU A 66 1.64 -9.35 -0.45
CA LEU A 66 3.01 -9.02 -0.08
C LEU A 66 3.88 -10.27 0.14
N ASP A 67 3.33 -11.31 0.79
CA ASP A 67 4.06 -12.55 1.05
C ASP A 67 4.43 -13.32 -0.23
N ARG A 68 3.61 -13.20 -1.28
CA ARG A 68 3.85 -13.89 -2.55
C ARG A 68 4.60 -13.07 -3.57
N ARG A 69 4.32 -11.77 -3.66
CA ARG A 69 4.77 -10.90 -4.76
C ARG A 69 5.29 -9.54 -4.27
N GLY A 70 5.76 -9.43 -3.02
CA GLY A 70 6.29 -8.18 -2.44
C GLY A 70 7.16 -7.36 -3.39
N TYR A 71 8.21 -7.97 -3.97
CA TYR A 71 9.13 -7.28 -4.90
C TYR A 71 8.52 -6.76 -6.21
N GLN A 72 7.30 -7.19 -6.54
CA GLN A 72 6.54 -6.72 -7.69
C GLN A 72 5.51 -5.65 -7.31
N ILE A 73 5.39 -5.33 -6.03
CA ILE A 73 4.42 -4.37 -5.51
C ILE A 73 5.08 -3.00 -5.39
N GLN A 74 4.47 -2.05 -6.09
CA GLN A 74 4.78 -0.63 -5.98
C GLN A 74 3.63 0.07 -5.24
N ILE A 75 3.98 0.83 -4.20
CA ILE A 75 3.06 1.65 -3.44
C ILE A 75 3.10 3.06 -3.99
N THR A 76 1.98 3.44 -4.60
CA THR A 76 1.73 4.74 -5.21
C THR A 76 0.83 5.59 -4.31
N GLU A 77 0.65 6.85 -4.68
CA GLU A 77 -0.27 7.76 -4.01
C GLU A 77 -1.70 7.18 -3.92
N ASP A 78 -2.19 6.54 -4.98
CA ASP A 78 -3.56 6.02 -5.01
C ASP A 78 -3.74 4.79 -4.11
N VAL A 79 -2.72 3.94 -3.98
CA VAL A 79 -2.72 2.86 -2.98
C VAL A 79 -2.75 3.42 -1.55
N VAL A 80 -1.97 4.48 -1.28
CA VAL A 80 -1.99 5.16 0.03
C VAL A 80 -3.37 5.77 0.29
N LYS A 81 -3.98 6.44 -0.69
CA LYS A 81 -5.34 7.00 -0.56
C LYS A 81 -6.38 5.92 -0.27
N ALA A 82 -6.30 4.79 -0.98
CA ALA A 82 -7.17 3.65 -0.77
C ALA A 82 -7.04 3.07 0.66
N ALA A 83 -5.81 2.85 1.13
CA ALA A 83 -5.55 2.39 2.49
C ALA A 83 -6.04 3.42 3.52
N ALA A 84 -5.75 4.71 3.32
CA ALA A 84 -6.17 5.78 4.22
C ALA A 84 -7.70 5.94 4.31
N ALA A 85 -8.43 5.66 3.22
CA ALA A 85 -9.89 5.68 3.19
C ALA A 85 -10.52 4.45 3.87
N ASN A 86 -9.75 3.38 4.10
CA ASN A 86 -10.23 2.17 4.76
C ASN A 86 -10.30 2.36 6.28
N LYS A 87 -11.50 2.68 6.77
CA LYS A 87 -11.75 2.95 8.20
C LYS A 87 -11.58 1.74 9.11
N HIS A 88 -11.64 0.52 8.57
CA HIS A 88 -11.56 -0.71 9.36
C HIS A 88 -10.12 -1.17 9.56
N SER A 89 -9.35 -1.23 8.46
CA SER A 89 -8.03 -1.85 8.44
C SER A 89 -6.94 -0.94 7.86
N GLY A 90 -7.25 0.30 7.49
CA GLY A 90 -6.33 1.20 6.80
C GLY A 90 -5.03 1.46 7.54
N LYS A 91 -5.10 1.70 8.86
CA LYS A 91 -3.91 1.88 9.70
C LYS A 91 -3.03 0.62 9.70
N ASP A 92 -3.64 -0.54 9.84
CA ASP A 92 -2.92 -1.82 9.86
C ASP A 92 -2.29 -2.14 8.50
N ILE A 93 -3.00 -1.82 7.40
CA ILE A 93 -2.48 -1.95 6.04
C ILE A 93 -1.27 -1.03 5.85
N MET A 94 -1.33 0.22 6.29
CA MET A 94 -0.17 1.14 6.20
C MET A 94 1.01 0.64 7.02
N ILE A 95 0.80 0.16 8.25
CA ILE A 95 1.87 -0.41 9.09
C ILE A 95 2.49 -1.63 8.39
N LEU A 96 1.66 -2.51 7.83
CA LEU A 96 2.10 -3.70 7.10
C LEU A 96 2.97 -3.32 5.90
N LEU A 97 2.54 -2.34 5.09
CA LEU A 97 3.30 -1.85 3.94
C LEU A 97 4.67 -1.31 4.36
N LEU A 98 4.70 -0.38 5.31
CA LEU A 98 5.95 0.23 5.78
C LEU A 98 6.91 -0.80 6.42
N GLY A 99 6.36 -1.85 7.03
CA GLY A 99 7.11 -2.95 7.63
C GLY A 99 7.83 -3.87 6.65
N ARG A 100 7.52 -3.83 5.34
CA ARG A 100 8.11 -4.74 4.34
C ARG A 100 9.55 -4.41 3.92
N GLY A 101 10.16 -3.37 4.47
CA GLY A 101 11.52 -2.99 4.07
C GLY A 101 11.63 -2.72 2.57
N ASP A 102 12.77 -3.11 2.01
CA ASP A 102 13.06 -2.97 0.58
C ASP A 102 12.33 -3.99 -0.30
N GLN A 103 11.47 -4.84 0.29
CA GLN A 103 10.64 -5.76 -0.48
C GLN A 103 9.59 -5.03 -1.31
N ILE A 104 9.20 -3.81 -0.95
CA ILE A 104 8.26 -3.02 -1.73
C ILE A 104 8.90 -1.70 -2.15
N ARG A 105 8.50 -1.19 -3.31
CA ARG A 105 8.91 0.14 -3.77
C ARG A 105 7.85 1.16 -3.39
N ILE A 106 8.21 2.23 -2.71
CA ILE A 106 7.31 3.37 -2.42
C ILE A 106 7.71 4.53 -3.35
N THR A 107 6.74 5.17 -4.00
CA THR A 107 7.02 6.36 -4.83
C THR A 107 7.14 7.62 -3.98
N GLU A 108 7.82 8.64 -4.51
CA GLU A 108 7.93 9.94 -3.86
C GLU A 108 6.55 10.56 -3.60
N ASP A 109 5.64 10.51 -4.58
CA ASP A 109 4.25 10.97 -4.41
C ASP A 109 3.50 10.25 -3.28
N ALA A 110 3.77 8.95 -3.11
CA ALA A 110 3.19 8.17 -2.02
C ALA A 110 3.74 8.63 -0.66
N VAL A 111 5.04 8.91 -0.57
CA VAL A 111 5.67 9.48 0.64
C VAL A 111 5.03 10.83 0.97
N THR A 112 4.95 11.75 0.01
CA THR A 112 4.32 13.07 0.19
C THR A 112 2.88 12.93 0.68
N THR A 113 2.12 12.00 0.09
CA THR A 113 0.73 11.72 0.49
C THR A 113 0.62 11.16 1.91
N ILE A 114 1.53 10.26 2.31
CA ILE A 114 1.58 9.73 3.68
C ILE A 114 1.80 10.87 4.67
N ILE A 115 2.77 11.73 4.38
CA ILE A 115 3.14 12.86 5.24
C ILE A 115 2.01 13.89 5.34
N GLN A 116 1.35 14.17 4.23
CA GLN A 116 0.26 15.16 4.19
C GLN A 116 -1.02 14.68 4.86
N ARG A 117 -1.35 13.39 4.79
CA ARG A 117 -2.68 12.88 5.16
C ARG A 117 -2.72 11.99 6.39
N LEU A 118 -1.61 11.35 6.76
CA LEU A 118 -1.56 10.42 7.88
C LEU A 118 -1.00 11.10 9.13
N ASN A 119 -1.23 10.47 10.29
CA ASN A 119 -0.76 11.00 11.56
C ASN A 119 0.76 10.84 11.74
N SER A 120 1.31 11.58 12.70
CA SER A 120 2.72 11.55 13.08
C SER A 120 3.24 10.16 13.43
N THR A 121 2.40 9.24 13.92
CA THR A 121 2.82 7.85 14.22
C THR A 121 3.15 7.06 12.96
N VAL A 122 2.34 7.16 11.90
CA VAL A 122 2.62 6.47 10.63
C VAL A 122 3.81 7.12 9.93
N VAL A 123 3.90 8.45 9.96
CA VAL A 123 5.04 9.18 9.37
C VAL A 123 6.34 8.84 10.08
N ARG A 124 6.35 8.76 11.42
CA ARG A 124 7.52 8.30 12.18
C ARG A 124 7.95 6.90 11.73
N LEU A 125 7.02 5.96 11.58
CA LEU A 125 7.34 4.61 11.09
C LEU A 125 7.93 4.61 9.68
N LEU A 126 7.44 5.48 8.79
CA LEU A 126 7.98 5.64 7.45
C LEU A 126 9.45 6.09 7.52
N LEU A 127 9.74 7.14 8.31
CA LEU A 127 11.09 7.68 8.48
C LEU A 127 12.02 6.65 9.15
N ASP A 128 11.60 6.00 10.23
CA ASP A 128 12.40 5.01 10.96
C ASP A 128 12.78 3.79 10.09
N ARG A 129 11.92 3.42 9.13
CA ARG A 129 12.08 2.20 8.32
C ARG A 129 12.65 2.46 6.93
N ARG A 130 12.74 3.72 6.48
CA ARG A 130 13.14 4.11 5.12
C ARG A 130 14.04 5.36 5.10
N GLU A 131 14.73 5.64 6.20
CA GLU A 131 15.55 6.85 6.41
C GLU A 131 16.49 7.17 5.23
N TYR A 132 17.19 6.17 4.69
CA TYR A 132 18.11 6.35 3.55
C TYR A 132 17.44 6.59 2.20
N GLN A 133 16.12 6.36 2.09
CA GLN A 133 15.38 6.42 0.82
C GLN A 133 14.54 7.69 0.69
N ILE A 134 14.38 8.47 1.76
CA ILE A 134 13.51 9.65 1.77
C ILE A 134 14.36 10.88 2.05
N PRO A 135 14.93 11.53 1.01
CA PRO A 135 15.56 12.82 1.20
C PRO A 135 14.50 13.83 1.67
N THR A 136 14.85 14.67 2.65
CA THR A 136 14.01 15.80 3.06
C THR A 136 14.04 16.84 1.95
N THR A 137 13.10 16.74 1.00
CA THR A 137 12.92 17.70 -0.09
C THR A 137 11.97 18.81 0.31
N GLU A 138 11.92 19.88 -0.48
CA GLU A 138 10.95 20.97 -0.29
C GLU A 138 9.50 20.46 -0.29
N ASP A 139 9.18 19.46 -1.11
CA ASP A 139 7.85 18.88 -1.20
C ASP A 139 7.45 18.12 0.06
N ILE A 140 8.41 17.44 0.71
CA ILE A 140 8.21 16.76 2.00
C ILE A 140 7.90 17.79 3.10
N VAL A 141 8.63 18.90 3.13
CA VAL A 141 8.41 19.99 4.09
C VAL A 141 7.05 20.66 3.86
N LYS A 142 6.68 20.93 2.60
CA LYS A 142 5.35 21.47 2.26
C LYS A 142 4.22 20.52 2.66
N ALA A 143 4.40 19.22 2.44
CA ALA A 143 3.43 18.21 2.83
C ALA A 143 3.22 18.18 4.36
N ALA A 144 4.31 18.24 5.13
CA ALA A 144 4.25 18.29 6.59
C ALA A 144 3.54 19.57 7.07
N ALA A 145 3.89 20.73 6.52
CA ALA A 145 3.23 22.00 6.83
C ALA A 145 1.73 22.02 6.44
N GLY A 146 1.35 21.27 5.39
CA GLY A 146 -0.03 21.11 4.95
C GLY A 146 -0.83 20.05 5.72
N ASN A 147 -0.24 19.35 6.69
CA ASN A 147 -0.95 18.36 7.49
C ASN A 147 -1.67 19.03 8.66
N GLU A 148 -3.00 19.17 8.53
CA GLU A 148 -3.85 19.88 9.50
C GLU A 148 -3.96 19.21 10.88
N HIS A 149 -3.59 17.94 11.01
CA HIS A 149 -3.81 17.15 12.22
C HIS A 149 -2.53 16.81 12.99
N SER A 150 -1.39 16.77 12.30
CA SER A 150 -0.11 16.36 12.89
C SER A 150 1.08 17.12 12.30
N GLY A 151 0.86 18.23 11.59
CA GLY A 151 1.92 18.96 10.90
C GLY A 151 3.05 19.45 11.81
N GLU A 152 2.72 19.95 13.01
CA GLU A 152 3.72 20.37 14.00
C GLU A 152 4.61 19.20 14.43
N ASP A 153 4.01 18.10 14.91
CA ASP A 153 4.74 16.87 15.28
C ASP A 153 5.63 16.35 14.13
N ILE A 154 5.10 16.36 12.91
CA ILE A 154 5.81 15.87 11.74
C ILE A 154 6.98 16.79 11.40
N MET A 155 6.81 18.11 11.47
CA MET A 155 7.90 19.07 11.25
C MET A 155 9.00 18.90 12.31
N THR A 156 8.64 18.68 13.57
CA THR A 156 9.61 18.33 14.61
C THR A 156 10.38 17.06 14.27
N LEU A 157 9.69 15.98 13.85
CA LEU A 157 10.33 14.73 13.43
C LEU A 157 11.30 14.90 12.25
N LEU A 158 11.01 15.80 11.31
CA LEU A 158 11.87 16.09 10.17
C LEU A 158 13.10 16.92 10.57
N LEU A 159 12.93 17.89 11.48
CA LEU A 159 14.02 18.76 11.95
C LEU A 159 15.00 18.04 12.87
N ASP A 160 14.50 17.21 13.80
CA ASP A 160 15.33 16.43 14.72
C ASP A 160 16.30 15.51 13.95
N ARG A 161 15.90 15.05 12.76
CA ARG A 161 16.72 14.20 11.89
C ARG A 161 17.73 14.94 11.01
N GLN A 162 17.59 16.25 10.82
CA GLN A 162 18.59 17.06 10.10
C GLN A 162 19.70 17.61 11.01
N GLY A 163 19.51 17.51 12.33
CA GLY A 163 20.47 17.99 13.33
C GLY A 163 21.56 16.97 13.73
N ASP A 164 21.40 15.70 13.36
CA ASP A 164 22.35 14.60 13.57
C ASP A 164 23.23 14.33 12.34
#